data_AF-A0A2M8D5B4-F1
#
_entry.id   AF-A0A2M8D5B4-F1
#
_cell.length_a   1.000
_cell.length_b   1.000
_cell.length_c   1.000
_cell.angle_alpha   90.00
_cell.angle_beta   90.00
_cell.angle_gamma   90.00
#
_symmetry.space_group_name_H-M   'P 1'
#
loop_
_entity.id
_entity.type
_entity.pdbx_description
1 polymer ?
#
loop_
_entity_poly.entity_id
_entity_poly.type
_entity_poly.pdbx_seq_one_letter_code
_entity_poly.pdbx_strand_id
1 'polypeptide(L)'
;MQKKNVFNCAANFLRGRKCIFCGSFKVSKTGRGYVRCRNKSCGKQKSLKRIRTEIAIVQGFYQQQPAYRLSHDFGLDYKTITRVYQKLREAIYHVAELEGGKLSGEIEMDESYFGGRRKGKRGRGAKPVKTLFLGFWRGMARSTQGSWSMCPRRNS
;
A
#
# COMPACT_ATOMS: atom_id res chain seq x y z
N MET A 1 -27.62 16.26 1.69
CA MET A 1 -28.24 14.97 1.26
C MET A 1 -27.63 14.44 -0.07
N GLN A 2 -26.31 14.16 -0.14
CA GLN A 2 -25.61 13.76 -1.39
C GLN A 2 -25.10 12.30 -1.40
N LYS A 3 -25.50 11.45 -0.44
CA LYS A 3 -24.95 10.09 -0.29
C LYS A 3 -25.43 9.08 -1.34
N LYS A 4 -26.55 9.34 -2.05
CA LYS A 4 -27.16 8.36 -2.98
C LYS A 4 -26.33 8.09 -4.25
N ASN A 5 -25.51 9.03 -4.70
CA ASN A 5 -24.84 8.94 -6.01
C ASN A 5 -23.54 8.13 -5.99
N VAL A 6 -22.78 8.17 -4.88
CA VAL A 6 -21.47 7.51 -4.78
C VAL A 6 -21.63 5.99 -4.61
N PHE A 7 -22.55 5.55 -3.74
CA PHE A 7 -22.84 4.12 -3.56
C PHE A 7 -23.39 3.49 -4.85
N ASN A 8 -24.24 4.22 -5.59
CA ASN A 8 -24.73 3.77 -6.89
C ASN A 8 -23.59 3.66 -7.93
N CYS A 9 -22.60 4.56 -7.90
CA CYS A 9 -21.45 4.46 -8.80
C CYS A 9 -20.58 3.24 -8.51
N ALA A 10 -20.26 2.97 -7.24
CA ALA A 10 -19.47 1.80 -6.84
C ALA A 10 -20.16 0.49 -7.22
N ALA A 11 -21.48 0.39 -6.98
CA ALA A 11 -22.27 -0.76 -7.38
C ALA A 11 -22.26 -0.99 -8.90
N ASN A 12 -22.27 0.07 -9.69
CA ASN A 12 -22.22 -0.03 -11.15
C ASN A 12 -20.87 -0.54 -11.68
N PHE A 13 -19.76 -0.19 -11.03
CA PHE A 13 -18.44 -0.76 -11.36
C PHE A 13 -18.39 -2.25 -11.01
N LEU A 14 -18.84 -2.63 -9.82
CA LEU A 14 -18.87 -4.03 -9.35
C LEU A 14 -19.78 -4.93 -10.18
N ARG A 15 -20.89 -4.39 -10.70
CA ARG A 15 -21.81 -5.07 -11.61
C ARG A 15 -21.31 -5.08 -13.06
N GLY A 16 -20.23 -4.36 -13.37
CA GLY A 16 -19.69 -4.24 -14.72
C GLY A 16 -20.60 -3.49 -15.69
N ARG A 17 -21.40 -2.55 -15.17
CA ARG A 17 -22.30 -1.68 -15.94
C ARG A 17 -21.67 -0.32 -16.28
N LYS A 18 -20.57 0.02 -15.62
CA LYS A 18 -19.84 1.27 -15.81
C LYS A 18 -18.33 1.00 -15.94
N CYS A 19 -17.66 1.73 -16.82
CA CYS A 19 -16.22 1.62 -17.02
C CYS A 19 -15.47 2.29 -15.86
N ILE A 20 -14.55 1.58 -15.22
CA ILE A 20 -13.77 2.11 -14.09
C ILE A 20 -12.75 3.18 -14.51
N PHE A 21 -12.38 3.27 -15.79
CA PHE A 21 -11.38 4.21 -16.28
C PHE A 21 -11.96 5.55 -16.71
N CYS A 22 -13.09 5.54 -17.42
CA CYS A 22 -13.69 6.75 -17.99
C CYS A 22 -15.12 7.03 -17.50
N GLY A 23 -15.66 6.16 -16.63
CA GLY A 23 -17.02 6.33 -16.11
C GLY A 23 -18.15 6.11 -17.12
N SER A 24 -17.87 5.73 -18.37
CA SER A 24 -18.92 5.52 -19.37
C SER A 24 -19.77 4.27 -19.08
N PHE A 25 -21.05 4.30 -19.44
CA PHE A 25 -21.96 3.15 -19.40
C PHE A 25 -21.89 2.28 -20.67
N LYS A 26 -21.15 2.74 -21.69
CA LYS A 26 -20.90 2.00 -22.93
C LYS A 26 -19.88 0.90 -22.67
N VAL A 27 -20.28 -0.16 -21.98
CA VAL A 27 -19.43 -1.31 -21.66
C VAL A 27 -20.02 -2.63 -22.17
N SER A 28 -19.19 -3.65 -22.29
CA SER A 28 -19.58 -5.03 -22.59
C SER A 28 -18.85 -6.00 -21.66
N LYS A 29 -19.51 -7.11 -21.29
CA LYS A 29 -18.92 -8.19 -20.52
C LYS A 29 -18.41 -9.27 -21.46
N THR A 30 -17.17 -9.69 -21.27
CA THR A 30 -16.60 -10.86 -21.96
C THR A 30 -16.99 -12.13 -21.20
N GLY A 31 -17.14 -13.27 -21.90
CA GLY A 31 -17.36 -14.58 -21.25
C GLY A 31 -16.30 -14.94 -20.20
N ARG A 32 -15.08 -14.41 -20.34
CA ARG A 32 -13.98 -14.54 -19.36
C ARG A 32 -14.15 -13.70 -18.07
N GLY A 33 -15.25 -12.98 -17.89
CA GLY A 33 -15.52 -12.15 -16.70
C GLY A 33 -14.82 -10.78 -16.70
N TYR A 34 -14.43 -10.27 -17.87
CA TYR A 34 -13.86 -8.93 -18.02
C TYR A 34 -14.94 -7.93 -18.44
N VAL A 35 -14.74 -6.67 -18.10
CA VAL A 35 -15.53 -5.53 -18.58
C VAL A 35 -14.68 -4.74 -19.54
N ARG A 36 -15.10 -4.68 -20.80
CA ARG A 36 -14.47 -3.89 -21.86
C ARG A 36 -15.27 -2.61 -22.09
N CYS A 37 -14.58 -1.49 -22.16
CA CYS A 37 -15.17 -0.21 -22.51
C CYS A 37 -15.32 -0.10 -24.03
N ARG A 38 -16.53 0.18 -24.50
CA ARG A 38 -16.87 0.44 -25.92
C ARG A 38 -16.82 1.93 -26.27
N ASN A 39 -16.56 2.80 -25.31
CA ASN A 39 -16.30 4.20 -25.60
C ASN A 39 -15.04 4.34 -26.46
N LYS A 40 -15.15 5.05 -27.60
CA LYS A 40 -14.08 5.24 -28.59
C LYS A 40 -12.81 5.83 -27.98
N SER A 41 -12.95 6.75 -27.02
CA SER A 41 -11.82 7.39 -26.34
C SER A 41 -11.16 6.53 -25.26
N CYS A 42 -11.73 5.38 -24.89
CA CYS A 42 -11.20 4.57 -23.79
C CYS A 42 -10.73 3.19 -24.23
N GLY A 43 -11.58 2.35 -24.81
CA GLY A 43 -11.22 0.98 -25.29
C GLY A 43 -10.69 -0.01 -24.23
N LYS A 44 -10.39 0.43 -23.01
CA LYS A 44 -9.73 -0.36 -21.96
C LYS A 44 -10.61 -1.48 -21.41
N GLN A 45 -9.96 -2.51 -20.88
CA GLN A 45 -10.61 -3.69 -20.31
C GLN A 45 -10.04 -4.00 -18.92
N LYS A 46 -10.91 -4.42 -17.98
CA LYS A 46 -10.49 -4.86 -16.64
C LYS A 46 -11.32 -6.05 -16.15
N SER A 47 -10.68 -6.97 -15.42
CA SER A 47 -11.36 -8.12 -14.83
C SER A 47 -12.27 -7.71 -13.68
N LEU A 48 -13.50 -8.23 -13.64
CA LEU A 48 -14.43 -7.99 -12.52
C LEU A 48 -13.92 -8.60 -11.22
N LYS A 49 -13.29 -9.79 -11.29
CA LYS A 49 -12.67 -10.41 -10.11
C LYS A 49 -11.61 -9.48 -9.53
N ARG A 50 -10.75 -8.91 -10.38
CA ARG A 50 -9.69 -7.99 -9.96
C ARG A 50 -10.24 -6.71 -9.33
N ILE A 51 -11.32 -6.14 -9.88
CA ILE A 51 -11.99 -4.97 -9.27
C ILE A 51 -12.52 -5.30 -7.87
N ARG A 52 -13.15 -6.48 -7.70
CA ARG A 52 -13.63 -6.93 -6.39
C ARG A 52 -12.48 -7.10 -5.39
N THR A 53 -11.39 -7.71 -5.82
CA THR A 53 -10.18 -7.89 -5.01
C THR A 53 -9.60 -6.54 -4.56
N GLU A 54 -9.45 -5.58 -5.48
CA GLU A 54 -8.93 -4.25 -5.15
C GLU A 54 -9.83 -3.51 -4.15
N ILE A 55 -11.16 -3.59 -4.32
CA ILE A 55 -12.11 -2.98 -3.37
C ILE A 55 -12.02 -3.64 -2.00
N ALA A 56 -11.90 -4.97 -1.93
CA ALA A 56 -11.73 -5.68 -0.66
C ALA A 56 -10.45 -5.26 0.07
N ILE A 57 -9.36 -5.05 -0.65
CA ILE A 57 -8.10 -4.55 -0.06
C ILE A 57 -8.28 -3.14 0.51
N VAL A 58 -8.95 -2.24 -0.22
CA VAL A 58 -9.22 -0.88 0.26
C VAL A 58 -10.16 -0.91 1.48
N GLN A 59 -11.17 -1.76 1.48
CA GLN A 59 -12.07 -1.94 2.63
C GLN A 59 -11.33 -2.47 3.87
N GLY A 60 -10.44 -3.43 3.69
CA GLY A 60 -9.57 -3.95 4.75
C GLY A 60 -8.65 -2.89 5.34
N PHE A 61 -8.09 -2.04 4.48
CA PHE A 61 -7.27 -0.90 4.90
C PHE A 61 -8.07 0.10 5.73
N TYR A 62 -9.28 0.44 5.29
CA TYR A 62 -10.19 1.32 6.02
C TYR A 62 -10.59 0.77 7.39
N GLN A 63 -10.79 -0.54 7.50
CA GLN A 63 -11.09 -1.24 8.76
C GLN A 63 -9.86 -1.49 9.64
N GLN A 64 -8.69 -0.96 9.26
CA GLN A 64 -7.40 -1.13 9.95
C GLN A 64 -7.02 -2.61 10.17
N GLN A 65 -7.49 -3.51 9.30
CA GLN A 65 -7.16 -4.93 9.39
C GLN A 65 -5.71 -5.16 8.95
N PRO A 66 -4.92 -5.95 9.70
CA PRO A 66 -3.55 -6.25 9.31
C PRO A 66 -3.51 -7.13 8.06
N ALA A 67 -2.49 -6.92 7.22
CA ALA A 67 -2.41 -7.57 5.90
C ALA A 67 -2.42 -9.11 5.94
N TYR A 68 -1.91 -9.72 7.02
CA TYR A 68 -1.90 -11.19 7.16
C TYR A 68 -3.30 -11.76 7.39
N ARG A 69 -4.12 -11.05 8.16
CA ARG A 69 -5.51 -11.44 8.42
C ARG A 69 -6.34 -11.31 7.16
N LEU A 70 -6.20 -10.18 6.45
CA LEU A 70 -6.85 -9.98 5.16
C LEU A 70 -6.44 -11.05 4.12
N SER A 71 -5.16 -11.43 4.11
CA SER A 71 -4.63 -12.48 3.24
C SER A 71 -5.30 -13.83 3.51
N HIS A 72 -5.45 -14.18 4.78
CA HIS A 72 -6.12 -15.41 5.21
C HIS A 72 -7.63 -15.38 4.87
N ASP A 73 -8.32 -14.30 5.21
CA ASP A 73 -9.77 -14.17 5.05
C ASP A 73 -10.21 -14.17 3.57
N PHE A 74 -9.41 -13.56 2.69
CA PHE A 74 -9.73 -13.42 1.27
C PHE A 74 -8.92 -14.34 0.34
N GLY A 75 -8.01 -15.16 0.88
CA GLY A 75 -7.15 -16.06 0.10
C GLY A 75 -6.22 -15.32 -0.88
N LEU A 76 -5.79 -14.11 -0.53
CA LEU A 76 -4.94 -13.26 -1.36
C LEU A 76 -3.48 -13.36 -0.94
N ASP A 77 -2.55 -13.11 -1.86
CA ASP A 77 -1.12 -13.07 -1.53
C ASP A 77 -0.79 -11.91 -0.56
N TYR A 78 -0.22 -12.26 0.60
CA TYR A 78 0.18 -11.32 1.65
C TYR A 78 1.11 -10.22 1.14
N LYS A 79 2.07 -10.57 0.26
CA LYS A 79 3.02 -9.60 -0.28
C LYS A 79 2.31 -8.56 -1.14
N THR A 80 1.32 -9.00 -1.92
CA THR A 80 0.49 -8.11 -2.75
C THR A 80 -0.29 -7.13 -1.88
N ILE A 81 -0.95 -7.59 -0.82
CA ILE A 81 -1.70 -6.71 0.10
C ILE A 81 -0.76 -5.71 0.78
N THR A 82 0.38 -6.17 1.27
CA THR A 82 1.38 -5.31 1.94
C THR A 82 1.86 -4.18 1.04
N ARG A 83 2.15 -4.49 -0.24
CA ARG A 83 2.55 -3.48 -1.23
C ARG A 83 1.44 -2.46 -1.51
N VAL A 84 0.19 -2.90 -1.58
CA VAL A 84 -0.95 -1.99 -1.77
C VAL A 84 -1.12 -1.09 -0.55
N TYR A 85 -1.04 -1.64 0.66
CA TYR A 85 -1.12 -0.87 1.90
C TYR A 85 -0.01 0.17 2.00
N GLN A 86 1.22 -0.16 1.61
CA GLN A 86 2.32 0.79 1.57
C GLN A 86 2.01 1.97 0.63
N LYS A 87 1.57 1.69 -0.60
CA LYS A 87 1.18 2.74 -1.56
C LYS A 87 0.04 3.61 -1.06
N LEU A 88 -0.94 3.04 -0.37
CA LEU A 88 -2.03 3.80 0.24
C LEU A 88 -1.51 4.74 1.33
N ARG A 89 -0.59 4.28 2.18
CA ARG A 89 0.04 5.13 3.21
C ARG A 89 0.90 6.23 2.60
N GLU A 90 1.69 5.92 1.57
CA GLU A 90 2.47 6.89 0.82
C GLU A 90 1.57 7.97 0.20
N ALA A 91 0.46 7.57 -0.43
CA ALA A 91 -0.50 8.51 -1.01
C ALA A 91 -1.11 9.43 0.06
N ILE A 92 -1.50 8.89 1.22
CA ILE A 92 -2.03 9.69 2.33
C ILE A 92 -0.95 10.65 2.86
N TYR A 93 0.29 10.18 3.01
CA TYR A 93 1.41 11.02 3.44
C TYR A 93 1.65 12.18 2.48
N HIS A 94 1.68 11.93 1.17
CA HIS A 94 1.87 13.00 0.20
C HIS A 94 0.73 14.01 0.18
N VAL A 95 -0.52 13.57 0.35
CA VAL A 95 -1.67 14.48 0.48
C VAL A 95 -1.55 15.30 1.76
N ALA A 96 -1.19 14.66 2.88
CA ALA A 96 -1.01 15.31 4.16
C ALA A 96 0.16 16.31 4.16
N GLU A 97 1.26 16.05 3.46
CA GLU A 97 2.37 17.00 3.28
C GLU A 97 1.95 18.22 2.44
N LEU A 98 1.19 18.01 1.36
CA LEU A 98 0.67 19.09 0.53
C LEU A 98 -0.34 19.96 1.29
N GLU A 99 -1.16 19.36 2.16
CA GLU A 99 -2.06 20.08 3.07
C GLU A 99 -1.31 20.69 4.28
N GLY A 100 -0.23 20.03 4.69
CA GLY A 100 0.64 20.34 5.84
C GLY A 100 1.61 21.50 5.61
N GLY A 101 1.67 22.07 4.40
CA GLY A 101 2.27 23.40 4.18
C GLY A 101 1.61 24.53 5.01
N LYS A 102 0.51 24.25 5.72
CA LYS A 102 -0.13 25.12 6.72
C LYS A 102 0.17 24.77 8.18
N LEU A 103 0.90 23.70 8.47
CA LEU A 103 1.26 23.30 9.83
C LEU A 103 2.69 23.77 10.17
N SER A 104 2.91 25.08 10.11
CA SER A 104 4.04 25.73 10.77
C SER A 104 3.67 25.97 12.24
N GLY A 105 3.58 24.91 13.01
CA GLY A 105 3.31 24.94 14.44
C GLY A 105 3.90 23.69 15.07
N GLU A 106 4.43 23.82 16.28
CA GLU A 106 5.01 22.73 17.05
C GLU A 106 4.07 21.52 17.02
N ILE A 107 4.56 20.41 16.45
CA ILE A 107 3.84 19.14 16.47
C ILE A 107 4.03 18.59 17.89
N GLU A 108 3.09 18.90 18.79
CA GLU A 108 2.93 18.19 20.05
C GLU A 108 2.58 16.74 19.72
N MET A 109 3.61 15.88 19.70
CA MET A 109 3.43 14.45 19.73
C MET A 109 2.76 14.12 21.06
N ASP A 110 1.44 13.96 21.07
CA ASP A 110 0.77 13.25 22.17
C ASP A 110 1.53 11.93 22.36
N GLU A 111 2.17 11.78 23.51
CA GLU A 111 2.90 10.62 23.96
C GLU A 111 1.93 9.44 24.16
N SER A 112 1.30 9.01 23.08
CA SER A 112 0.72 7.69 23.00
C SER A 112 1.91 6.72 22.95
N TYR A 113 2.35 6.35 24.16
CA TYR A 113 3.43 5.41 24.47
C TYR A 113 3.13 4.03 23.87
N PHE A 114 3.36 3.86 22.58
CA PHE A 114 3.44 2.56 21.93
C PHE A 114 4.90 2.12 21.99
N GLY A 115 5.27 1.51 23.12
CA GLY A 115 6.63 1.10 23.48
C GLY A 115 7.50 0.66 22.30
N GLY A 116 8.42 1.53 21.91
CA GLY A 116 9.39 1.26 20.85
C GLY A 116 10.31 0.08 21.19
N ARG A 117 10.80 -0.60 20.16
CA ARG A 117 11.83 -1.62 20.28
C ARG A 117 13.11 -1.00 20.85
N ARG A 118 13.40 -1.27 22.13
CA ARG A 118 14.64 -0.86 22.79
C ARG A 118 15.81 -1.79 22.42
N LYS A 119 16.99 -1.22 22.20
CA LYS A 119 18.23 -1.94 21.87
C LYS A 119 18.78 -2.58 23.15
N GLY A 120 18.80 -3.91 23.24
CA GLY A 120 19.50 -4.64 24.31
C GLY A 120 18.98 -6.06 24.53
N LYS A 121 19.89 -7.00 24.84
CA LYS A 121 19.56 -8.32 25.40
C LYS A 121 19.57 -8.21 26.93
N ARG A 122 18.49 -8.59 27.60
CA ARG A 122 18.51 -8.96 29.03
C ARG A 122 17.90 -10.35 29.15
N GLY A 123 18.60 -11.23 29.86
CA GLY A 123 18.22 -12.62 30.09
C GLY A 123 19.13 -13.64 29.39
N ARG A 124 19.49 -14.71 30.12
CA ARG A 124 20.19 -15.90 29.62
C ARG A 124 19.26 -16.65 28.65
N GLY A 125 19.71 -16.96 27.43
CA GLY A 125 18.98 -17.86 26.50
C GLY A 125 18.53 -17.30 25.15
N ALA A 126 19.30 -16.39 24.54
CA ALA A 126 18.99 -15.86 23.21
C ALA A 126 18.93 -16.94 22.11
N LYS A 127 17.79 -17.08 21.43
CA LYS A 127 17.67 -17.66 20.07
C LYS A 127 16.87 -16.67 19.18
N PRO A 128 17.39 -16.24 18.02
CA PRO A 128 16.78 -15.17 17.23
C PRO A 128 15.93 -15.73 16.09
N VAL A 129 14.61 -15.68 16.20
CA VAL A 129 13.77 -15.66 14.98
C VAL A 129 12.55 -14.79 15.25
N LYS A 130 12.55 -13.58 14.69
CA LYS A 130 11.38 -12.75 14.35
C LYS A 130 11.86 -11.49 13.64
N THR A 131 11.96 -11.63 12.31
CA THR A 131 12.13 -10.55 11.34
C THR A 131 11.08 -9.47 11.57
N LEU A 132 11.54 -8.25 11.80
CA LEU A 132 10.70 -7.06 11.97
C LEU A 132 10.65 -6.32 10.64
N PHE A 133 9.44 -6.12 10.13
CA PHE A 133 9.21 -5.28 8.96
C PHE A 133 8.85 -3.87 9.44
N LEU A 134 9.86 -3.01 9.63
CA LEU A 134 9.68 -1.57 9.78
C LEU A 134 10.25 -0.91 8.52
N GLY A 135 9.39 -0.68 7.54
CA GLY A 135 9.75 0.02 6.31
C GLY A 135 9.84 1.52 6.58
N PHE A 136 10.97 1.97 7.11
CA PHE A 136 11.42 3.35 6.96
C PHE A 136 12.06 3.45 5.57
N TRP A 137 11.46 4.25 4.70
CA TRP A 137 11.93 4.48 3.34
C TRP A 137 13.30 5.17 3.43
N ARG A 138 14.39 4.45 3.14
CA ARG A 138 15.69 5.09 2.90
C ARG A 138 15.91 5.15 1.40
N GLY A 139 15.94 6.39 0.92
CA GLY A 139 16.21 6.76 -0.44
C GLY A 139 17.49 6.12 -0.96
N MET A 140 17.40 5.82 -2.24
CA MET A 140 18.44 5.33 -3.12
C MET A 140 19.58 6.37 -3.17
N ALA A 141 20.75 6.02 -2.64
CA ALA A 141 22.02 6.68 -2.98
C ALA A 141 23.00 5.62 -3.43
N ARG A 142 23.17 5.53 -4.75
CA ARG A 142 24.21 4.77 -5.43
C ARG A 142 25.47 5.63 -5.34
N SER A 143 26.50 5.18 -4.62
CA SER A 143 27.83 5.79 -4.70
C SER A 143 28.87 4.68 -4.80
N THR A 144 29.38 4.57 -6.03
CA THR A 144 30.69 4.08 -6.47
C THR A 144 31.66 3.65 -5.37
N GLN A 145 32.11 2.40 -5.44
CA GLN A 145 33.27 1.89 -4.70
C GLN A 145 34.50 2.73 -5.06
N GLY A 146 34.96 3.52 -4.09
CA GLY A 146 36.27 4.15 -4.09
C GLY A 146 37.30 3.20 -3.49
N SER A 147 38.32 2.90 -4.29
CA SER A 147 39.61 2.32 -3.93
C SER A 147 40.18 2.95 -2.65
N TRP A 148 40.60 2.12 -1.69
CA TRP A 148 41.69 2.44 -0.77
C TRP A 148 42.53 1.18 -0.49
N SER A 149 43.63 1.12 -1.21
CA SER A 149 44.84 0.36 -0.91
C SER A 149 45.42 0.72 0.46
N MET A 150 45.79 -0.28 1.27
CA MET A 150 46.82 -0.12 2.30
C MET A 150 47.46 -1.48 2.64
N CYS A 151 48.61 -1.73 2.03
CA CYS A 151 49.70 -2.55 2.57
C CYS A 151 50.68 -1.58 3.26
N PRO A 152 51.65 -2.00 4.09
CA PRO A 152 51.76 -3.17 4.96
C PRO A 152 52.19 -2.78 6.40
N ARG A 153 52.22 -3.74 7.34
CA ARG A 153 53.33 -3.77 8.34
C ARG A 153 53.55 -5.17 8.91
N ARG A 154 54.79 -5.60 8.71
CA ARG A 154 55.47 -6.80 9.20
C ARG A 154 55.87 -6.58 10.67
N ASN A 155 55.61 -7.55 11.54
CA ASN A 155 56.57 -8.09 12.53
C ASN A 155 55.90 -9.17 13.39
N SER A 156 56.24 -10.43 13.18
CA SER A 156 57.12 -11.28 14.02
C SER A 156 57.27 -12.63 13.34
#